data_AF-A0A4S3J4N5-F1
#
_entry.id   AF-A0A4S3J4N5-F1
#
_cell.length_a   1.000
_cell.length_b   1.000
_cell.length_c   1.000
_cell.angle_alpha   90.00
_cell.angle_beta   90.00
_cell.angle_gamma   90.00
#
_symmetry.space_group_name_H-M   'P 1'
#
loop_
_entity.id
_entity.type
_entity.pdbx_description
1 polymer ?
#
loop_
_entity_poly.entity_id
_entity_poly.type
_entity_poly.pdbx_seq_one_letter_code
_entity_poly.pdbx_strand_id
1 'polypeptide(L)'
;MGHHEGSDNSSLSLPPLSASGFHDSADSLPILESSSQKLPPLPDKVKFIIALKRFRRWMLTPTGFLITVYMLNVVAWGGMLFLLICNAAPAMCHPSCDDINSSRRVWIELDSQILNGLFCITGFGLAPLRLRDFYWWCFWHFGRTPARRNGAIARLAAVHASWYRLPLPDIEGGEALTPIPPSKAPRTPLTGVRAPPTAPWKMTFVVHNMVWNTILQGCLAGCMWAMNRHVRPPWTTGLFIGLACVVAMAAGAMIMKEGSRIKKIEGAPLSEEEREARRALGHILDKT
;
A
#
# COMPACT_ATOMS: atom_id res chain seq x y z
N MET A 1 33.07 30.23 -78.81
CA MET A 1 32.34 29.02 -78.35
C MET A 1 32.38 29.05 -76.83
N GLY A 2 31.37 29.51 -76.11
CA GLY A 2 29.94 29.52 -76.40
C GLY A 2 29.29 28.21 -75.94
N HIS A 3 28.33 28.32 -75.02
CA HIS A 3 27.38 27.32 -74.46
C HIS A 3 27.78 26.65 -73.12
N HIS A 4 27.18 27.07 -71.99
CA HIS A 4 25.85 26.71 -71.41
C HIS A 4 25.91 25.32 -70.74
N GLU A 5 25.42 24.99 -69.54
CA GLU A 5 24.53 25.52 -68.47
C GLU A 5 24.75 24.52 -67.29
N GLY A 6 24.45 24.72 -66.00
CA GLY A 6 23.68 25.69 -65.23
C GLY A 6 23.55 25.13 -63.79
N SER A 7 23.14 25.99 -62.85
CA SER A 7 22.22 25.72 -61.72
C SER A 7 22.52 26.63 -60.51
N ASP A 8 21.72 27.69 -60.44
CA ASP A 8 20.90 28.11 -59.29
C ASP A 8 21.54 28.79 -58.07
N ASN A 9 21.72 30.10 -58.29
CA ASN A 9 21.48 31.26 -57.45
C ASN A 9 20.62 31.15 -56.16
N SER A 10 21.19 31.77 -55.14
CA SER A 10 20.62 32.88 -54.35
C SER A 10 19.76 32.58 -53.11
N SER A 11 20.46 32.76 -51.99
CA SER A 11 20.02 33.37 -50.73
C SER A 11 18.92 34.43 -50.86
N LEU A 12 17.83 34.26 -50.11
CA LEU A 12 16.83 35.30 -49.88
C LEU A 12 16.55 35.45 -48.37
N SER A 13 16.84 36.64 -47.88
CA SER A 13 16.59 37.14 -46.53
C SER A 13 15.09 37.24 -46.23
N LEU A 14 14.69 36.80 -45.04
CA LEU A 14 13.30 36.91 -44.55
C LEU A 14 13.01 38.34 -44.03
N PRO A 15 11.86 38.94 -44.37
CA PRO A 15 11.41 40.23 -43.84
C PRO A 15 10.74 40.09 -42.45
N PRO A 16 10.62 41.20 -41.69
CA PRO A 16 10.09 41.18 -40.32
C PRO A 16 8.55 41.22 -40.32
N LEU A 17 7.92 40.32 -39.58
CA LEU A 17 6.46 40.27 -39.42
C LEU A 17 6.04 40.80 -38.04
N SER A 18 5.65 42.09 -38.08
CA SER A 18 4.55 42.77 -37.40
C SER A 18 3.89 42.09 -36.19
N ALA A 19 3.92 42.80 -35.07
CA ALA A 19 3.03 42.61 -33.93
C ALA A 19 1.60 43.07 -34.29
N SER A 20 0.65 42.14 -34.31
CA SER A 20 -0.78 42.49 -34.27
C SER A 20 -1.63 41.29 -33.81
N GLY A 21 -2.24 41.44 -32.64
CA GLY A 21 -3.55 40.90 -32.30
C GLY A 21 -3.72 39.39 -32.31
N PHE A 22 -3.48 38.74 -31.16
CA PHE A 22 -4.28 37.58 -30.79
C PHE A 22 -4.99 37.89 -29.48
N HIS A 23 -6.30 38.07 -29.63
CA HIS A 23 -7.31 38.26 -28.60
C HIS A 23 -7.06 37.37 -27.38
N ASP A 24 -7.26 37.97 -26.21
CA ASP A 24 -7.55 37.30 -24.95
C ASP A 24 -8.42 36.06 -25.17
N SER A 25 -7.80 34.88 -25.07
CA SER A 25 -8.48 33.61 -24.85
C SER A 25 -8.07 33.12 -23.46
N ALA A 26 -8.37 33.94 -22.46
CA ALA A 26 -8.28 33.62 -21.04
C ALA A 26 -9.59 33.00 -20.51
N ASP A 27 -10.45 32.46 -21.38
CA ASP A 27 -11.80 32.01 -21.04
C ASP A 27 -12.00 30.49 -21.04
N SER A 28 -10.92 29.71 -20.86
CA SER A 28 -11.03 28.25 -20.77
C SER A 28 -10.19 27.61 -19.68
N LEU A 29 -10.12 28.20 -18.48
CA LEU A 29 -9.73 27.44 -17.26
C LEU A 29 -10.47 27.89 -15.97
N PRO A 30 -11.77 27.59 -15.81
CA PRO A 30 -12.41 27.60 -14.49
C PRO A 30 -12.53 26.17 -13.90
N ILE A 31 -11.61 25.25 -14.24
CA ILE A 31 -11.64 23.84 -13.78
C ILE A 31 -10.62 23.54 -12.66
N LEU A 32 -9.54 24.32 -12.52
CA LEU A 32 -8.53 24.02 -11.49
C LEU A 32 -8.77 24.69 -10.13
N GLU A 33 -9.71 25.63 -10.03
CA GLU A 33 -9.85 26.44 -8.80
C GLU A 33 -10.88 25.90 -7.79
N SER A 34 -11.71 24.92 -8.17
CA SER A 34 -12.76 24.39 -7.26
C SER A 34 -12.32 23.25 -6.32
N SER A 35 -11.12 22.71 -6.48
CA SER A 35 -10.68 21.48 -5.78
C SER A 35 -9.78 21.68 -4.56
N SER A 36 -9.39 22.92 -4.23
CA SER A 36 -8.45 23.21 -3.14
C SER A 36 -9.11 23.75 -1.86
N GLN A 37 -10.41 24.03 -1.87
CA GLN A 37 -11.10 24.49 -0.67
C GLN A 37 -11.32 23.30 0.26
N LYS A 38 -10.68 23.35 1.43
CA LYS A 38 -10.79 22.35 2.49
C LYS A 38 -12.24 22.28 2.96
N LEU A 39 -13.02 21.38 2.35
CA LEU A 39 -14.45 21.23 2.62
C LEU A 39 -14.70 20.98 4.11
N PRO A 40 -15.81 21.48 4.67
CA PRO A 40 -16.16 21.24 6.06
C PRO A 40 -16.23 19.73 6.37
N PRO A 41 -15.90 19.34 7.62
CA PRO A 41 -15.93 17.95 8.03
C PRO A 41 -17.37 17.42 8.02
N LEU A 42 -17.56 16.20 7.50
CA LEU A 42 -18.87 15.54 7.60
C LEU A 42 -19.19 15.18 9.06
N PRO A 43 -20.48 15.09 9.43
CA PRO A 43 -20.89 14.47 10.68
C PRO A 43 -20.41 13.02 10.77
N ASP A 44 -20.01 12.58 11.95
CA ASP A 44 -19.39 11.25 12.14
C ASP A 44 -20.34 10.10 11.80
N LYS A 45 -21.65 10.26 12.06
CA LYS A 45 -22.68 9.30 11.65
C LYS A 45 -22.71 9.13 10.12
N VAL A 46 -22.61 10.23 9.37
CA VAL A 46 -22.63 10.21 7.90
C VAL A 46 -21.35 9.57 7.37
N LYS A 47 -20.18 9.89 7.94
CA LYS A 47 -18.90 9.22 7.62
C LYS A 47 -18.99 7.71 7.84
N PHE A 48 -19.58 7.28 8.96
CA PHE A 48 -19.75 5.88 9.29
C PHE A 48 -20.68 5.17 8.30
N ILE A 49 -21.82 5.78 7.95
CA ILE A 49 -22.75 5.23 6.96
C ILE A 49 -22.09 5.09 5.59
N ILE A 50 -21.35 6.11 5.13
CA ILE A 50 -20.60 6.05 3.87
C ILE A 50 -19.55 4.93 3.94
N ALA A 51 -18.80 4.84 5.04
CA ALA A 51 -17.81 3.78 5.22
C ALA A 51 -18.46 2.38 5.17
N LEU A 52 -19.61 2.19 5.82
CA LEU A 52 -20.35 0.93 5.82
C LEU A 52 -20.89 0.57 4.43
N LYS A 53 -21.43 1.55 3.68
CA LYS A 53 -21.87 1.35 2.28
C LYS A 53 -20.71 0.93 1.38
N ARG A 54 -19.58 1.63 1.48
CA ARG A 54 -18.34 1.30 0.74
C ARG A 54 -17.85 -0.10 1.10
N PHE A 55 -17.82 -0.43 2.39
CA PHE A 55 -17.41 -1.73 2.88
C PHE A 55 -18.32 -2.85 2.37
N ARG A 56 -19.66 -2.69 2.46
CA ARG A 56 -20.63 -3.66 1.93
C ARG A 56 -20.44 -3.89 0.44
N ARG A 57 -20.27 -2.82 -0.34
CA ARG A 57 -20.06 -2.94 -1.80
C ARG A 57 -18.75 -3.66 -2.10
N TRP A 58 -17.68 -3.34 -1.38
CA TRP A 58 -16.38 -4.02 -1.51
C TRP A 58 -16.46 -5.49 -1.10
N MET A 59 -17.13 -5.82 0.01
CA MET A 59 -17.32 -7.20 0.47
C MET A 59 -18.08 -8.07 -0.52
N LEU A 60 -18.97 -7.48 -1.32
CA LEU A 60 -19.72 -8.20 -2.36
C LEU A 60 -18.93 -8.39 -3.67
N THR A 61 -17.73 -7.80 -3.80
CA THR A 61 -16.83 -8.12 -4.92
C THR A 61 -16.25 -9.53 -4.74
N PRO A 62 -15.99 -10.32 -5.80
CA PRO A 62 -15.49 -11.69 -5.64
C PRO A 62 -14.22 -11.76 -4.78
N THR A 63 -13.27 -10.86 -5.01
CA THR A 63 -12.04 -10.77 -4.22
C THR A 63 -12.31 -10.30 -2.78
N GLY A 64 -13.15 -9.28 -2.61
CA GLY A 64 -13.50 -8.76 -1.28
C GLY A 64 -14.26 -9.78 -0.43
N PHE A 65 -15.13 -10.58 -1.04
CA PHE A 65 -15.87 -11.66 -0.39
C PHE A 65 -14.91 -12.73 0.14
N LEU A 66 -14.00 -13.22 -0.71
CA LEU A 66 -12.99 -14.21 -0.33
C LEU A 66 -12.09 -13.70 0.80
N ILE A 67 -11.62 -12.45 0.71
CA ILE A 67 -10.82 -11.82 1.78
C ILE A 67 -11.64 -11.72 3.08
N THR A 68 -12.91 -11.35 3.00
CA THR A 68 -13.77 -11.21 4.18
C THR A 68 -13.97 -12.56 4.87
N VAL A 69 -14.32 -13.61 4.12
CA VAL A 69 -14.46 -14.96 4.65
C VAL A 69 -13.15 -15.42 5.29
N TYR A 70 -12.01 -15.18 4.63
CA TYR A 70 -10.69 -15.48 5.19
C TYR A 70 -10.44 -14.75 6.51
N MET A 71 -10.68 -13.44 6.57
CA MET A 71 -10.44 -12.64 7.80
C MET A 71 -11.38 -13.05 8.94
N LEU A 72 -12.64 -13.38 8.63
CA LEU A 72 -13.58 -13.93 9.63
C LEU A 72 -13.09 -15.27 10.19
N ASN A 73 -12.52 -16.14 9.35
CA ASN A 73 -11.91 -17.39 9.82
C ASN A 73 -10.71 -17.12 10.74
N VAL A 74 -9.79 -16.24 10.34
CA VAL A 74 -8.64 -15.86 11.18
C VAL A 74 -9.09 -15.33 12.54
N VAL A 75 -10.11 -14.47 12.57
CA VAL A 75 -10.65 -13.92 13.81
C VAL A 75 -11.38 -14.98 14.64
N ALA A 76 -12.14 -15.88 14.02
CA ALA A 76 -12.88 -16.93 14.72
C ALA A 76 -11.93 -17.93 15.40
N TRP A 77 -10.99 -18.52 14.65
CA TRP A 77 -10.01 -19.46 15.19
C TRP A 77 -9.00 -18.78 16.13
N GLY A 78 -8.59 -17.54 15.82
CA GLY A 78 -7.71 -16.75 16.66
C GLY A 78 -8.35 -16.35 17.98
N GLY A 79 -9.62 -15.93 17.94
CA GLY A 79 -10.43 -15.62 19.12
C GLY A 79 -10.66 -16.86 19.98
N MET A 80 -10.98 -18.00 19.37
CA MET A 80 -11.11 -19.27 20.09
C MET A 80 -9.81 -19.65 20.78
N LEU A 81 -8.67 -19.64 20.08
CA LEU A 81 -7.36 -19.91 20.67
C LEU A 81 -7.08 -18.99 21.87
N PHE A 82 -7.36 -17.70 21.73
CA PHE A 82 -7.19 -16.72 22.82
C PHE A 82 -8.05 -17.05 24.04
N LEU A 83 -9.34 -17.36 23.85
CA LEU A 83 -10.24 -17.76 24.93
C LEU A 83 -9.75 -19.04 25.64
N LEU A 84 -9.24 -20.01 24.87
CA LEU A 84 -8.69 -21.25 25.43
C LEU A 84 -7.41 -21.02 26.22
N ILE A 85 -6.54 -20.11 25.78
CA ILE A 85 -5.33 -19.74 26.53
C ILE A 85 -5.71 -19.01 27.83
N CYS A 86 -6.71 -18.12 27.80
CA CYS A 86 -7.20 -17.37 28.97
C CYS A 86 -8.02 -18.20 29.98
N ASN A 87 -8.07 -19.54 29.86
CA ASN A 87 -8.89 -20.41 30.72
C ASN A 87 -10.39 -20.10 30.69
N ALA A 88 -10.92 -19.48 29.62
CA ALA A 88 -12.33 -19.08 29.53
C ALA A 88 -13.31 -20.26 29.33
N ALA A 89 -12.81 -21.50 29.21
CA ALA A 89 -13.60 -22.72 29.05
C ALA A 89 -13.21 -23.78 30.11
N PRO A 90 -13.57 -23.57 31.39
CA PRO A 90 -13.22 -24.50 32.48
C PRO A 90 -13.86 -25.89 32.33
N ALA A 91 -14.97 -26.00 31.60
CA ALA A 91 -15.63 -27.27 31.29
C ALA A 91 -14.80 -28.23 30.43
N MET A 92 -13.71 -27.77 29.81
CA MET A 92 -12.81 -28.61 28.99
C MET A 92 -11.58 -29.13 29.76
N CYS A 93 -11.54 -28.92 31.08
CA CYS A 93 -10.45 -29.32 31.96
C CYS A 93 -10.72 -30.66 32.67
N HIS A 94 -10.83 -31.74 31.90
CA HIS A 94 -10.90 -33.10 32.42
C HIS A 94 -9.74 -33.92 31.82
N PRO A 95 -8.89 -34.59 32.63
CA PRO A 95 -8.84 -34.68 34.10
C PRO A 95 -8.16 -33.48 34.80
N SER A 96 -7.33 -32.70 34.10
CA SER A 96 -6.82 -31.40 34.58
C SER A 96 -6.61 -30.44 33.41
N CYS A 97 -6.59 -29.12 33.67
CA CYS A 97 -6.43 -28.11 32.61
C CYS A 97 -5.08 -28.18 31.88
N ASP A 98 -4.07 -28.78 32.51
CA ASP A 98 -2.72 -28.91 31.97
C ASP A 98 -2.40 -30.32 31.50
N ASP A 99 -3.34 -31.27 31.61
CA ASP A 99 -3.12 -32.63 31.11
C ASP A 99 -2.97 -32.62 29.58
N ILE A 100 -1.98 -33.38 29.10
CA ILE A 100 -1.67 -33.56 27.69
C ILE A 100 -2.87 -34.09 26.90
N ASN A 101 -3.74 -34.88 27.52
CA ASN A 101 -4.93 -35.46 26.89
C ASN A 101 -6.21 -34.65 27.12
N SER A 102 -6.15 -33.53 27.83
CA SER A 102 -7.33 -32.66 28.04
C SER A 102 -7.89 -32.17 26.70
N SER A 103 -9.23 -32.10 26.61
CA SER A 103 -9.93 -31.57 25.44
C SER A 103 -9.44 -30.17 25.09
N ARG A 104 -9.10 -29.36 26.09
CA ARG A 104 -8.50 -28.03 25.92
C ARG A 104 -7.22 -28.06 25.09
N ARG A 105 -6.25 -28.91 25.43
CA ARG A 105 -4.99 -29.00 24.67
C ARG A 105 -5.18 -29.56 23.27
N VAL A 106 -6.22 -30.39 23.05
CA VAL A 106 -6.58 -30.87 21.70
C VAL A 106 -7.04 -29.71 20.84
N TRP A 107 -7.96 -28.89 21.37
CA TRP A 107 -8.47 -27.71 20.67
C TRP A 107 -7.40 -26.65 20.45
N ILE A 108 -6.54 -26.39 21.44
CA ILE A 108 -5.39 -25.48 21.26
C ILE A 108 -4.49 -25.93 20.11
N GLU A 109 -4.22 -27.23 19.98
CA GLU A 109 -3.42 -27.76 18.87
C GLU A 109 -4.16 -27.63 17.52
N LEU A 110 -5.46 -27.94 17.49
CA LEU A 110 -6.28 -27.82 16.27
C LEU A 110 -6.35 -26.36 15.80
N ASP A 111 -6.70 -25.44 16.70
CA ASP A 111 -6.77 -24.00 16.41
C ASP A 111 -5.42 -23.48 15.93
N SER A 112 -4.34 -23.90 16.58
CA SER A 112 -2.98 -23.55 16.18
C SER A 112 -2.65 -24.03 14.78
N GLN A 113 -3.02 -25.27 14.42
CA GLN A 113 -2.76 -25.81 13.08
C GLN A 113 -3.56 -25.09 12.00
N ILE A 114 -4.83 -24.79 12.28
CA ILE A 114 -5.70 -24.03 11.37
C ILE A 114 -5.14 -22.62 11.16
N LEU A 115 -4.79 -21.91 12.25
CA LEU A 115 -4.19 -20.58 12.18
C LEU A 115 -2.85 -20.58 11.45
N ASN A 116 -2.01 -21.59 11.69
CA ASN A 116 -0.75 -21.74 10.96
C ASN A 116 -1.00 -21.92 9.45
N GLY A 117 -1.97 -22.75 9.07
CA GLY A 117 -2.40 -22.89 7.67
C GLY A 117 -2.86 -21.56 7.07
N LEU A 118 -3.76 -20.84 7.77
CA LEU A 118 -4.28 -19.55 7.33
C LEU A 118 -3.18 -18.50 7.18
N PHE A 119 -2.23 -18.43 8.11
CA PHE A 119 -1.10 -17.50 8.04
C PHE A 119 -0.08 -17.91 6.98
N CYS A 120 0.14 -19.20 6.75
CA CYS A 120 1.01 -19.69 5.68
C CYS A 120 0.46 -19.38 4.29
N ILE A 121 -0.86 -19.46 4.08
CA ILE A 121 -1.49 -19.10 2.79
C ILE A 121 -1.14 -17.66 2.40
N THR A 122 -1.31 -16.70 3.32
CA THR A 122 -0.96 -15.29 3.05
C THR A 122 0.53 -15.03 3.12
N GLY A 123 1.23 -15.76 3.98
CA GLY A 123 2.66 -15.66 4.19
C GLY A 123 3.50 -16.08 3.00
N PHE A 124 3.26 -17.29 2.53
CA PHE A 124 3.92 -17.87 1.36
C PHE A 124 3.28 -17.41 0.06
N GLY A 125 1.96 -17.20 0.01
CA GLY A 125 1.30 -16.67 -1.19
C GLY A 125 1.81 -15.27 -1.58
N LEU A 126 2.13 -14.43 -0.59
CA LEU A 126 2.74 -13.11 -0.82
C LEU A 126 4.27 -13.13 -0.74
N ALA A 127 4.91 -14.26 -0.43
CA ALA A 127 6.36 -14.37 -0.30
C ALA A 127 7.11 -13.96 -1.58
N PRO A 128 6.71 -14.36 -2.81
CA PRO A 128 7.40 -13.93 -4.03
C PRO A 128 7.47 -12.41 -4.18
N LEU A 129 6.39 -11.70 -3.78
CA LEU A 129 6.33 -10.24 -3.83
C LEU A 129 7.25 -9.60 -2.78
N ARG A 130 7.27 -10.15 -1.56
CA ARG A 130 8.13 -9.68 -0.47
C ARG A 130 9.61 -9.92 -0.78
N LEU A 131 9.95 -11.07 -1.37
CA LEU A 131 11.29 -11.40 -1.81
C LEU A 131 11.74 -10.54 -2.99
N ARG A 132 10.86 -10.24 -3.94
CA ARG A 132 11.14 -9.26 -5.01
C ARG A 132 11.45 -7.88 -4.42
N ASP A 133 10.66 -7.41 -3.46
CA ASP A 133 10.87 -6.10 -2.84
C ASP A 133 12.19 -6.06 -2.06
N PHE A 134 12.51 -7.16 -1.36
CA PHE A 134 13.81 -7.34 -0.69
C PHE A 134 14.98 -7.39 -1.67
N TYR A 135 14.81 -8.07 -2.81
CA TYR A 135 15.79 -8.11 -3.89
C TYR A 135 16.11 -6.69 -4.37
N TRP A 136 15.09 -5.88 -4.68
CA TRP A 136 15.32 -4.49 -5.06
C TRP A 136 15.97 -3.66 -3.94
N TRP A 137 15.59 -3.90 -2.68
CA TRP A 137 16.25 -3.28 -1.55
C TRP A 137 17.75 -3.64 -1.48
N CYS A 138 18.12 -4.90 -1.68
CA CYS A 138 19.53 -5.33 -1.75
C CYS A 138 20.28 -4.62 -2.88
N PHE A 139 19.70 -4.47 -4.07
CA PHE A 139 20.33 -3.74 -5.17
C PHE A 139 20.44 -2.24 -4.92
N TRP A 140 19.53 -1.66 -4.14
CA TRP A 140 19.59 -0.25 -3.76
C TRP A 140 20.78 0.04 -2.81
N HIS A 141 21.08 -0.86 -1.88
CA HIS A 141 22.18 -0.70 -0.92
C HIS A 141 23.52 -1.25 -1.43
N PHE A 142 23.53 -2.44 -2.04
CA PHE A 142 24.73 -3.17 -2.45
C PHE A 142 25.01 -3.11 -3.96
N GLY A 143 24.23 -2.34 -4.71
CA GLY A 143 24.44 -2.16 -6.15
C GLY A 143 25.79 -1.52 -6.45
N ARG A 144 26.61 -2.18 -7.27
CA ARG A 144 27.96 -1.72 -7.64
C ARG A 144 27.98 -0.37 -8.37
N THR A 145 26.91 -0.01 -9.08
CA THR A 145 26.84 1.23 -9.86
C THR A 145 25.71 2.15 -9.37
N PRO A 146 25.89 3.47 -9.41
CA PRO A 146 24.84 4.44 -9.06
C PRO A 146 23.55 4.22 -9.84
N ALA A 147 23.66 3.93 -11.15
CA ALA A 147 22.51 3.66 -12.01
C ALA A 147 21.68 2.45 -11.53
N ARG A 148 22.32 1.37 -11.05
CA ARG A 148 21.61 0.21 -10.50
C ARG A 148 20.92 0.54 -9.18
N ARG A 149 21.59 1.28 -8.29
CA ARG A 149 21.03 1.69 -7.00
C ARG A 149 19.80 2.58 -7.20
N ASN A 150 19.91 3.55 -8.10
CA ASN A 150 18.87 4.48 -8.49
C ASN A 150 17.69 3.79 -9.19
N GLY A 151 17.97 2.84 -10.10
CA GLY A 151 16.92 2.04 -10.74
C GLY A 151 16.16 1.14 -9.77
N ALA A 152 16.84 0.62 -8.73
CA ALA A 152 16.22 -0.24 -7.74
C ALA A 152 15.25 0.51 -6.82
N ILE A 153 15.64 1.69 -6.30
CA ILE A 153 14.73 2.53 -5.50
C ILE A 153 13.56 3.06 -6.34
N ALA A 154 13.80 3.41 -7.61
CA ALA A 154 12.74 3.82 -8.54
C ALA A 154 11.69 2.73 -8.75
N ARG A 155 12.12 1.47 -8.91
CA ARG A 155 11.21 0.31 -9.02
C ARG A 155 10.42 0.07 -7.74
N LEU A 156 11.10 0.15 -6.60
CA LEU A 156 10.48 -0.07 -5.30
C LEU A 156 9.41 1.00 -5.01
N ALA A 157 9.69 2.24 -5.34
CA ALA A 157 8.72 3.31 -5.19
C ALA A 157 7.57 3.27 -6.18
N ALA A 158 7.77 2.72 -7.39
CA ALA A 158 6.67 2.49 -8.32
C ALA A 158 5.67 1.48 -7.74
N VAL A 159 6.16 0.43 -7.08
CA VAL A 159 5.31 -0.55 -6.38
C VAL A 159 4.60 0.10 -5.19
N HIS A 160 5.32 0.91 -4.42
CA HIS A 160 4.84 1.54 -3.19
C HIS A 160 4.34 2.99 -3.40
N ALA A 161 3.90 3.30 -4.63
CA ALA A 161 3.49 4.64 -5.05
C ALA A 161 2.27 5.18 -4.30
N SER A 162 1.53 4.34 -3.56
CA SER A 162 0.40 4.80 -2.75
C SER A 162 0.81 5.52 -1.47
N TRP A 163 2.01 5.26 -0.95
CA TRP A 163 2.46 5.78 0.34
C TRP A 163 3.92 6.28 0.36
N TYR A 164 4.71 6.02 -0.69
CA TYR A 164 6.11 6.45 -0.77
C TYR A 164 6.33 7.48 -1.88
N ARG A 165 7.14 8.50 -1.62
CA ARG A 165 7.55 9.54 -2.58
C ARG A 165 9.06 9.59 -2.64
N LEU A 166 9.64 9.54 -3.85
CA LEU A 166 11.07 9.73 -4.02
C LEU A 166 11.48 11.16 -3.66
N PRO A 167 12.75 11.35 -3.24
CA PRO A 167 13.37 12.67 -3.31
C PRO A 167 13.27 13.19 -4.74
N LEU A 168 12.66 14.37 -4.90
CA LEU A 168 12.83 15.13 -6.15
C LEU A 168 14.33 15.45 -6.27
N PRO A 169 14.88 15.50 -7.48
CA PRO A 169 16.20 16.10 -7.64
C PRO A 169 16.09 17.54 -7.13
N ASP A 170 17.01 17.93 -6.25
CA ASP A 170 17.24 19.34 -6.01
C ASP A 170 17.49 20.00 -7.36
N ILE A 171 16.99 21.22 -7.51
CA ILE A 171 17.19 22.08 -8.66
C ILE A 171 18.70 22.32 -8.79
N GLU A 172 19.41 21.43 -9.49
CA GLU A 172 20.77 21.54 -10.02
C GLU A 172 21.18 20.23 -10.72
N GLY A 173 20.74 20.05 -11.96
CA GLY A 173 21.39 19.18 -12.95
C GLY A 173 21.27 17.65 -12.80
N GLY A 174 20.64 17.11 -11.76
CA GLY A 174 20.37 15.67 -11.65
C GLY A 174 19.07 15.26 -12.34
N GLU A 175 19.10 14.28 -13.25
CA GLU A 175 17.87 13.67 -13.79
C GLU A 175 16.97 13.18 -12.64
N ALA A 176 15.71 13.63 -12.65
CA ALA A 176 14.73 13.23 -11.65
C ALA A 176 14.56 11.72 -11.65
N LEU A 177 14.78 11.08 -10.49
CA LEU A 177 14.48 9.67 -10.33
C LEU A 177 12.97 9.46 -10.48
N THR A 178 12.56 8.97 -11.65
CA THR A 178 11.17 8.66 -11.95
C THR A 178 10.87 7.20 -11.59
N PRO A 179 9.66 6.89 -11.12
CA PRO A 179 9.26 5.51 -10.84
C PRO A 179 9.29 4.65 -12.11
N ILE A 180 9.84 3.43 -12.00
CA ILE A 180 9.95 2.47 -13.13
C ILE A 180 9.12 1.22 -12.80
N PRO A 181 8.14 0.80 -13.63
CA PRO A 181 7.74 1.38 -14.91
C PRO A 181 6.89 2.67 -14.76
N PRO A 182 6.87 3.54 -15.77
CA PRO A 182 6.10 4.79 -15.75
C PRO A 182 4.59 4.56 -15.60
N SER A 183 4.07 3.39 -16.00
CA SER A 183 2.66 3.02 -15.80
C SER A 183 2.24 2.91 -14.33
N LYS A 184 3.19 2.73 -13.42
CA LYS A 184 2.97 2.69 -11.97
C LYS A 184 3.37 3.99 -11.27
N ALA A 185 3.59 5.07 -12.03
CA ALA A 185 3.87 6.37 -11.45
C ALA A 185 2.70 6.83 -10.57
N PRO A 186 2.97 7.57 -9.48
CA PRO A 186 1.93 8.18 -8.66
C PRO A 186 1.00 9.04 -9.55
N ARG A 187 -0.30 8.97 -9.25
CA ARG A 187 -1.29 9.83 -9.93
C ARG A 187 -0.96 11.30 -9.72
N THR A 188 -1.37 12.13 -10.66
CA THR A 188 -1.29 13.58 -10.53
C THR A 188 -2.07 14.03 -9.29
N PRO A 189 -1.49 14.90 -8.44
CA PRO A 189 -2.15 15.36 -7.22
C PRO A 189 -3.39 16.18 -7.58
N LEU A 190 -4.50 15.96 -6.87
CA LEU A 190 -5.76 16.68 -7.07
C LEU A 190 -5.65 18.13 -6.59
N THR A 191 -4.77 18.39 -5.63
CA THR A 191 -4.47 19.74 -5.11
C THR A 191 -3.46 20.48 -5.97
N GLY A 192 -2.90 19.86 -7.01
CA GLY A 192 -1.76 20.39 -7.77
C GLY A 192 -0.42 20.38 -7.01
N VAL A 193 -0.44 20.15 -5.69
CA VAL A 193 0.75 20.12 -4.83
C VAL A 193 1.13 18.68 -4.51
N ARG A 194 2.37 18.30 -4.83
CA ARG A 194 2.88 16.96 -4.54
C ARG A 194 3.38 16.86 -3.09
N ALA A 195 3.17 15.71 -2.45
CA ALA A 195 3.71 15.48 -1.11
C ALA A 195 5.25 15.48 -1.13
N PRO A 196 5.89 16.04 -0.08
CA PRO A 196 7.35 16.07 0.00
C PRO A 196 7.94 14.66 0.08
N PRO A 197 9.23 14.51 -0.26
CA PRO A 197 9.92 13.23 -0.24
C PRO A 197 9.73 12.44 1.06
N THR A 198 9.57 11.13 0.93
CA THR A 198 9.50 10.23 2.08
C THR A 198 10.91 9.83 2.49
N ALA A 199 11.18 9.82 3.81
CA ALA A 199 12.49 9.43 4.31
C ALA A 199 12.84 7.98 3.90
N PRO A 200 14.05 7.73 3.37
CA PRO A 200 14.42 6.43 2.78
C PRO A 200 14.36 5.28 3.78
N TRP A 201 14.65 5.53 5.07
CA TRP A 201 14.61 4.51 6.12
C TRP A 201 13.21 3.88 6.28
N LYS A 202 12.14 4.60 5.96
CA LYS A 202 10.76 4.09 6.07
C LYS A 202 10.51 2.97 5.07
N MET A 203 11.10 3.08 3.87
CA MET A 203 11.06 2.02 2.88
C MET A 203 11.81 0.78 3.37
N THR A 204 13.04 0.97 3.85
CA THR A 204 13.84 -0.09 4.46
C THR A 204 13.07 -0.79 5.58
N PHE A 205 12.46 -0.03 6.49
CA PHE A 205 11.67 -0.57 7.59
C PHE A 205 10.52 -1.46 7.12
N VAL A 206 9.70 -0.99 6.17
CA VAL A 206 8.56 -1.75 5.65
C VAL A 206 9.01 -3.04 4.96
N VAL A 207 10.01 -2.96 4.09
CA VAL A 207 10.53 -4.13 3.36
C VAL A 207 11.09 -5.18 4.33
N HIS A 208 11.86 -4.78 5.34
CA HIS A 208 12.41 -5.72 6.33
C HIS A 208 11.33 -6.38 7.15
N ASN A 209 10.37 -5.61 7.69
CA ASN A 209 9.29 -6.17 8.50
C ASN A 209 8.44 -7.16 7.69
N MET A 210 8.18 -6.87 6.40
CA MET A 210 7.45 -7.77 5.51
C MET A 210 8.21 -9.09 5.26
N VAL A 211 9.52 -9.05 5.05
CA VAL A 211 10.34 -10.25 4.88
C VAL A 211 10.45 -11.04 6.17
N TRP A 212 10.69 -10.38 7.29
CA TRP A 212 10.71 -11.01 8.62
C TRP A 212 9.39 -11.69 8.93
N ASN A 213 8.25 -11.12 8.54
CA ASN A 213 6.97 -11.79 8.67
C ASN A 213 6.93 -13.14 7.93
N THR A 214 7.43 -13.20 6.69
CA THR A 214 7.52 -14.46 5.93
C THR A 214 8.51 -15.44 6.55
N ILE A 215 9.67 -14.97 7.04
CA ILE A 215 10.66 -15.82 7.70
C ILE A 215 10.07 -16.44 8.97
N LEU A 216 9.42 -15.64 9.81
CA LEU A 216 8.78 -16.10 11.05
C LEU A 216 7.65 -17.10 10.77
N GLN A 217 6.88 -16.90 9.71
CA GLN A 217 5.89 -17.87 9.25
C GLN A 217 6.54 -19.17 8.74
N GLY A 218 7.69 -19.08 8.07
CA GLY A 218 8.51 -20.24 7.70
C GLY A 218 9.00 -21.02 8.91
N CYS A 219 9.51 -20.34 9.93
CA CYS A 219 9.93 -20.96 11.19
C CYS A 219 8.75 -21.62 11.91
N LEU A 220 7.60 -20.94 12.00
CA LEU A 220 6.38 -21.49 12.59
C LEU A 220 5.93 -22.76 11.86
N ALA A 221 5.85 -22.72 10.53
CA ALA A 221 5.46 -23.87 9.71
C ALA A 221 6.44 -25.03 9.92
N GLY A 222 7.75 -24.76 9.89
CA GLY A 222 8.78 -25.75 10.16
C GLY A 222 8.62 -26.40 11.53
N CYS A 223 8.43 -25.61 12.59
CA CYS A 223 8.19 -26.12 13.93
C CYS A 223 6.90 -26.96 14.03
N MET A 224 5.85 -26.55 13.33
CA MET A 224 4.56 -27.23 13.41
C MET A 224 4.50 -28.52 12.60
N TRP A 225 5.23 -28.61 11.50
CA TRP A 225 5.28 -29.82 10.67
C TRP A 225 6.34 -30.81 11.13
N ALA A 226 7.45 -30.33 11.70
CA ALA A 226 8.53 -31.20 12.15
C ALA A 226 8.28 -31.83 13.54
N MET A 227 7.51 -31.17 14.42
CA MET A 227 7.30 -31.62 15.79
C MET A 227 5.87 -32.09 16.04
N ASN A 228 5.75 -33.28 16.66
CA ASN A 228 4.50 -33.79 17.19
C ASN A 228 4.07 -33.02 18.45
N ARG A 229 2.76 -32.98 18.72
CA ARG A 229 2.14 -32.31 19.88
C ARG A 229 2.82 -32.63 21.22
N HIS A 230 3.34 -33.84 21.39
CA HIS A 230 3.96 -34.29 22.64
C HIS A 230 5.38 -33.76 22.85
N VAL A 231 6.06 -33.34 21.77
CA VAL A 231 7.47 -32.92 21.78
C VAL A 231 7.58 -31.40 21.58
N ARG A 232 6.52 -30.74 21.10
CA ARG A 232 6.52 -29.30 20.82
C ARG A 232 6.49 -28.48 22.12
N PRO A 233 7.47 -27.58 22.33
CA PRO A 233 7.41 -26.68 23.48
C PRO A 233 6.20 -25.73 23.37
N PRO A 234 5.37 -25.58 24.42
CA PRO A 234 4.13 -24.81 24.36
C PRO A 234 4.29 -23.33 23.96
N TRP A 235 5.48 -22.76 24.20
CA TRP A 235 5.78 -21.35 23.92
C TRP A 235 6.07 -21.08 22.44
N THR A 236 6.53 -22.07 21.67
CA THR A 236 7.05 -21.87 20.31
C THR A 236 6.00 -21.29 19.37
N THR A 237 4.83 -21.93 19.30
CA THR A 237 3.71 -21.50 18.46
C THR A 237 3.24 -20.09 18.81
N GLY A 238 3.01 -19.81 20.10
CA GLY A 238 2.58 -18.50 20.55
C GLY A 238 3.61 -17.40 20.27
N LEU A 239 4.90 -17.67 20.48
CA LEU A 239 5.97 -16.71 20.22
C LEU A 239 6.05 -16.33 18.74
N PHE A 240 6.11 -17.31 17.84
CA PHE A 240 6.24 -17.02 16.40
C PHE A 240 5.00 -16.34 15.84
N ILE A 241 3.79 -16.74 16.26
CA ILE A 241 2.55 -16.04 15.90
C ILE A 241 2.60 -14.59 16.39
N GLY A 242 2.93 -14.38 17.68
CA GLY A 242 3.00 -13.04 18.27
C GLY A 242 4.00 -12.14 17.54
N LEU A 243 5.23 -12.62 17.31
CA LEU A 243 6.27 -11.87 16.60
C LEU A 243 5.86 -11.56 15.15
N ALA A 244 5.30 -12.54 14.43
CA ALA A 244 4.83 -12.34 13.06
C ALA A 244 3.74 -11.27 12.99
N CYS A 245 2.75 -11.33 13.88
CA CYS A 245 1.71 -10.32 13.99
C CYS A 245 2.29 -8.92 14.28
N VAL A 246 3.25 -8.82 15.21
CA VAL A 246 3.89 -7.54 15.56
C VAL A 246 4.59 -6.92 14.36
N VAL A 247 5.44 -7.66 13.64
CA VAL A 247 6.16 -7.12 12.48
C VAL A 247 5.20 -6.75 11.33
N ALA A 248 4.14 -7.54 11.13
CA ALA A 248 3.11 -7.23 10.12
C ALA A 248 2.34 -5.95 10.48
N MET A 249 1.91 -5.81 11.75
CA MET A 249 1.23 -4.61 12.23
C MET A 249 2.13 -3.37 12.14
N ALA A 250 3.41 -3.49 12.51
CA ALA A 250 4.35 -2.37 12.46
C ALA A 250 4.54 -1.83 11.03
N ALA A 251 4.71 -2.72 10.05
CA ALA A 251 4.78 -2.33 8.65
C ALA A 251 3.45 -1.71 8.15
N GLY A 252 2.31 -2.31 8.50
CA GLY A 252 0.99 -1.79 8.15
C GLY A 252 0.74 -0.39 8.70
N ALA A 253 1.11 -0.15 9.96
CA ALA A 253 0.98 1.15 10.62
C ALA A 253 1.81 2.24 9.91
N MET A 254 3.04 1.91 9.50
CA MET A 254 3.90 2.82 8.75
C MET A 254 3.32 3.18 7.38
N ILE A 255 2.84 2.18 6.62
CA ILE A 255 2.17 2.39 5.33
C ILE A 255 0.93 3.28 5.50
N MET A 256 0.11 3.02 6.53
CA MET A 256 -1.10 3.78 6.80
C MET A 256 -0.81 5.24 7.18
N LYS A 257 0.20 5.46 8.04
CA LYS A 257 0.59 6.80 8.48
C LYS A 257 1.11 7.66 7.33
N GLU A 258 2.01 7.14 6.51
CA GLU A 258 2.54 7.87 5.35
C GLU A 258 1.49 8.02 4.24
N GLY A 259 0.70 6.98 3.98
CA GLY A 259 -0.41 7.06 3.02
C GLY A 259 -1.46 8.10 3.41
N SER A 260 -1.77 8.23 4.70
CA SER A 260 -2.70 9.25 5.19
C SER A 260 -2.11 10.66 5.10
N ARG A 261 -0.80 10.81 5.39
CA ARG A 261 -0.07 12.08 5.22
C ARG A 261 -0.08 12.54 3.76
N ILE A 262 0.17 11.63 2.82
CA ILE A 262 0.17 11.94 1.39
C ILE A 262 -1.23 12.32 0.92
N LYS A 263 -2.27 11.56 1.28
CA LYS A 263 -3.67 11.88 0.94
C LYS A 263 -4.12 13.23 1.48
N LYS A 264 -3.57 13.66 2.63
CA LYS A 264 -3.85 14.99 3.20
C LYS A 264 -3.24 16.13 2.39
N ILE A 265 -2.13 15.90 1.70
CA ILE A 265 -1.39 16.93 0.93
C ILE A 265 -1.83 16.93 -0.54
N GLU A 266 -1.84 15.76 -1.17
CA GLU A 266 -2.15 15.61 -2.60
C GLU A 266 -3.65 15.60 -2.89
N GLY A 267 -4.47 15.53 -1.85
CA GLY A 267 -5.92 15.36 -1.94
C GLY A 267 -6.31 13.90 -2.19
N ALA A 268 -7.45 13.50 -1.63
CA ALA A 268 -8.08 12.22 -1.92
C ALA A 268 -9.26 12.44 -2.88
N PRO A 269 -9.47 11.58 -3.90
CA PRO A 269 -10.63 11.69 -4.75
C PRO A 269 -11.90 11.51 -3.91
N LEU A 270 -12.80 12.49 -3.98
CA LEU A 270 -14.13 12.42 -3.38
C LEU A 270 -14.91 11.30 -4.09
N SER A 271 -15.39 10.31 -3.35
CA SER A 271 -16.28 9.30 -3.94
C SER A 271 -17.68 9.89 -4.18
N GLU A 272 -18.42 9.32 -5.11
CA GLU A 272 -19.78 9.78 -5.46
C GLU A 272 -20.70 9.87 -4.23
N GLU A 273 -20.72 8.84 -3.38
CA GLU A 273 -21.50 8.84 -2.13
C GLU A 273 -21.11 9.98 -1.16
N GLU A 274 -19.84 10.38 -1.16
CA GLU A 274 -19.38 11.51 -0.35
C GLU A 274 -19.74 12.85 -1.01
N ARG A 275 -19.71 12.93 -2.34
CA ARG A 275 -20.20 14.09 -3.09
C ARG A 275 -21.71 14.27 -2.89
N GLU A 276 -22.50 13.21 -2.93
CA GLU A 276 -23.93 13.21 -2.62
C GLU A 276 -24.20 13.65 -1.18
N ALA A 277 -23.49 13.09 -0.20
CA ALA A 277 -23.66 13.49 1.20
C ALA A 277 -23.27 14.96 1.43
N ARG A 278 -22.21 15.45 0.78
CA ARG A 278 -21.82 16.86 0.84
C ARG A 278 -22.82 17.77 0.15
N ARG A 279 -23.43 17.32 -0.96
CA ARG A 279 -24.53 18.02 -1.64
C ARG A 279 -25.76 18.12 -0.74
N ALA A 280 -26.17 17.02 -0.11
CA ALA A 280 -27.30 16.99 0.82
C ALA A 280 -27.12 17.92 2.03
N LEU A 281 -25.87 18.20 2.43
CA LEU A 281 -25.51 19.13 3.49
C LEU A 281 -25.27 20.57 3.01
N GLY A 282 -25.45 20.85 1.71
CA GLY A 282 -25.22 22.19 1.13
C GLY A 282 -23.76 22.60 1.04
N HIS A 283 -22.81 21.67 1.19
CA HIS A 283 -21.36 21.96 1.16
C HIS A 283 -20.76 22.07 -0.25
N ILE A 284 -21.50 21.65 -1.28
CA ILE A 284 -21.10 21.74 -2.70
C ILE A 284 -22.32 22.26 -3.46
N LEU A 285 -22.17 23.41 -4.13
CA LEU A 285 -23.20 24.00 -4.98
C LEU A 285 -23.10 23.44 -6.41
N ASP A 286 -24.23 23.31 -7.09
CA ASP A 286 -24.28 22.89 -8.48
C ASP A 286 -23.71 24.02 -9.37
N LYS A 287 -22.89 23.67 -10.37
CA LYS A 287 -22.66 24.57 -11.50
C LYS A 287 -23.84 24.36 -12.45
N THR A 288 -24.87 25.21 -12.34
CA THR A 288 -25.82 25.45 -13.44
C THR A 288 -25.10 26.04 -14.64
#